data_AF-A0A7V8X4Q6-F1
#
_entry.id   AF-A0A7V8X4Q6-F1
#
_cell.length_a   1.000
_cell.length_b   1.000
_cell.length_c   1.000
_cell.angle_alpha   90.00
_cell.angle_beta   90.00
_cell.angle_gamma   90.00
#
_symmetry.space_group_name_H-M   'P 1'
#
loop_
_entity.id
_entity.type
_entity.pdbx_description
1 polymer ?
#
loop_
_entity_poly.entity_id
_entity_poly.type
_entity_poly.pdbx_seq_one_letter_code
_entity_poly.pdbx_strand_id
1 'polypeptide(L)'
;MPDAVWGGSMNGPSDDGMAQSTRLTTSRRGILRRVLTLCGLAIVALTILAACSPEVAKPYTTTSPASPTADSIQSLYKLVFWLALVVFVGVQFAIVYTALRFRRTRIARRRPAQIHGNTRLEITWTVIPAVVLLIILIPTITTLYDFDASAQNGDIEVDVYGKQWWWEVNYGE
;
A
#
# COMPACT_ATOMS: atom_id res chain seq x y z
N MET A 1 -17.91 68.16 -67.65
CA MET A 1 -16.47 68.29 -67.96
C MET A 1 -15.70 67.50 -66.91
N PRO A 2 -15.02 66.42 -67.30
CA PRO A 2 -14.19 65.59 -66.43
C PRO A 2 -12.69 65.83 -66.69
N ASP A 3 -11.87 65.73 -65.65
CA ASP A 3 -10.43 65.47 -65.77
C ASP A 3 -10.17 63.98 -65.50
N ALA A 4 -9.87 63.28 -66.58
CA ALA A 4 -9.31 61.94 -66.57
C ALA A 4 -7.78 62.03 -66.64
N VAL A 5 -7.06 61.22 -65.85
CA VAL A 5 -5.80 60.52 -66.21
C VAL A 5 -5.63 59.40 -65.17
N TRP A 6 -6.02 58.15 -65.48
CA TRP A 6 -5.15 57.01 -65.86
C TRP A 6 -3.96 56.79 -64.91
N GLY A 7 -3.70 55.65 -64.30
CA GLY A 7 -3.94 54.26 -64.70
C GLY A 7 -2.64 53.50 -64.40
N GLY A 8 -2.70 52.40 -63.65
CA GLY A 8 -1.50 51.68 -63.21
C GLY A 8 -1.82 50.35 -62.55
N SER A 9 -2.10 49.36 -63.41
CA SER A 9 -2.12 47.91 -63.17
C SER A 9 -1.02 47.43 -62.20
N MET A 10 -1.31 46.48 -61.31
CA MET A 10 -0.84 45.09 -61.41
C MET A 10 -1.32 44.24 -60.22
N ASN A 11 -1.79 43.03 -60.55
CA ASN A 11 -2.22 41.99 -59.62
C ASN A 11 -1.04 41.31 -58.90
N GLY A 12 -1.24 40.99 -57.61
CA GLY A 12 -0.66 39.83 -56.91
C GLY A 12 0.23 40.17 -55.69
N PRO A 13 0.42 39.25 -54.72
CA PRO A 13 -0.40 38.12 -54.28
C PRO A 13 -1.11 38.42 -52.94
N SER A 14 -2.21 37.70 -52.71
CA SER A 14 -2.86 37.54 -51.41
C SER A 14 -1.91 36.85 -50.44
N ASP A 15 -1.43 37.54 -49.42
CA ASP A 15 -0.85 36.89 -48.26
C ASP A 15 -1.33 37.63 -47.02
N ASP A 16 -2.43 37.11 -46.50
CA ASP A 16 -2.86 37.24 -45.13
C ASP A 16 -1.67 36.99 -44.20
N GLY A 17 -0.96 38.06 -43.88
CA GLY A 17 0.04 38.15 -42.84
C GLY A 17 -0.62 38.07 -41.47
N MET A 18 -1.36 37.00 -41.24
CA MET A 18 -1.68 36.43 -39.94
C MET A 18 -0.35 36.12 -39.24
N ALA A 19 0.28 37.14 -38.70
CA ALA A 19 1.20 37.01 -37.57
C ALA A 19 0.39 36.61 -36.33
N GLN A 20 -0.31 35.47 -36.43
CA GLN A 20 -0.65 34.67 -35.28
C GLN A 20 0.67 34.16 -34.72
N SER A 21 1.16 34.89 -33.73
CA SER A 21 2.14 34.39 -32.78
C SER A 21 1.53 33.15 -32.11
N THR A 22 1.72 32.00 -32.74
CA THR A 22 1.38 30.70 -32.19
C THR A 22 2.25 30.50 -30.96
N ARG A 23 1.74 30.90 -29.79
CA ARG A 23 2.36 30.59 -28.51
C ARG A 23 2.48 29.07 -28.46
N LEU A 24 3.69 28.56 -28.67
CA LEU A 24 4.08 27.20 -28.31
C LEU A 24 4.00 27.09 -26.79
N THR A 25 2.78 26.97 -26.27
CA THR A 25 2.54 26.54 -24.90
C THR A 25 2.71 25.03 -24.85
N THR A 26 3.92 24.56 -25.16
CA THR A 26 4.31 23.18 -24.89
C THR A 26 4.12 22.98 -23.39
N SER A 27 3.16 22.14 -23.03
CA SER A 27 2.63 21.97 -21.68
C SER A 27 3.70 21.47 -20.72
N ARG A 28 4.50 22.40 -20.17
CA ARG A 28 5.46 22.14 -19.06
C ARG A 28 4.76 21.42 -17.90
N ARG A 29 3.48 21.70 -17.67
CA ARG A 29 2.66 21.07 -16.63
C ARG A 29 2.46 19.55 -16.84
N GLY A 30 2.40 19.07 -18.09
CA GLY A 30 2.25 17.65 -18.40
C GLY A 30 3.53 16.85 -18.18
N ILE A 31 4.67 17.42 -18.58
CA ILE A 31 6.00 16.81 -18.42
C ILE A 31 6.39 16.81 -16.94
N LEU A 32 6.21 17.94 -16.24
CA LEU A 32 6.52 18.04 -14.81
C LEU A 32 5.70 17.04 -13.99
N ARG A 33 4.41 16.86 -14.32
CA ARG A 33 3.54 15.90 -13.64
C ARG A 33 3.93 14.44 -13.91
N ARG A 34 4.40 14.12 -15.12
CA ARG A 34 4.91 12.78 -15.46
C ARG A 34 6.23 12.48 -14.75
N VAL A 35 7.14 13.46 -14.70
CA VAL A 35 8.41 13.35 -13.96
C VAL A 35 8.13 13.18 -12.47
N LEU A 36 7.24 13.99 -11.88
CA LEU A 36 6.86 13.86 -10.47
C LEU A 36 6.22 12.50 -10.14
N THR A 37 5.37 11.95 -11.01
CA THR A 37 4.80 10.61 -10.80
C THR A 37 5.83 9.49 -10.95
N LEU A 38 6.79 9.63 -11.88
CA LEU A 38 7.85 8.64 -12.07
C LEU A 38 8.87 8.70 -10.92
N CYS A 39 9.24 9.88 -10.44
CA CYS A 39 10.06 10.05 -9.26
C CYS A 39 9.35 9.53 -8.01
N GLY A 40 8.04 9.76 -7.86
CA GLY A 40 7.25 9.20 -6.77
C GLY A 40 7.24 7.67 -6.78
N LEU A 41 7.03 7.05 -7.94
CA LEU A 41 7.11 5.59 -8.12
C LEU A 41 8.52 5.05 -7.85
N ALA A 42 9.56 5.75 -8.30
CA ALA A 42 10.95 5.36 -8.07
C ALA A 42 11.34 5.45 -6.59
N ILE A 43 10.88 6.47 -5.86
CA ILE A 43 11.11 6.61 -4.42
C ILE A 43 10.39 5.48 -3.66
N VAL A 44 9.15 5.16 -4.02
CA VAL A 44 8.42 4.04 -3.41
C VAL A 44 9.14 2.71 -3.68
N ALA A 45 9.58 2.47 -4.92
CA ALA A 45 10.36 1.29 -5.27
C ALA A 45 11.69 1.22 -4.48
N LEU A 46 12.39 2.35 -4.34
CA LEU A 46 13.64 2.43 -3.58
C LEU A 46 13.42 2.19 -2.08
N THR A 47 12.31 2.67 -1.50
CA THR A 47 11.96 2.39 -0.11
C THR A 47 11.59 0.93 0.12
N ILE A 48 10.97 0.25 -0.87
CA ILE A 48 10.67 -1.18 -0.81
C ILE A 48 11.96 -2.00 -0.90
N LEU A 49 12.92 -1.61 -1.74
CA LEU A 49 14.23 -2.28 -1.84
C LEU A 49 15.08 -2.05 -0.59
N ALA A 50 15.05 -0.85 0.00
CA ALA A 50 15.78 -0.53 1.23
C ALA A 50 15.17 -1.18 2.49
N ALA A 51 13.92 -1.60 2.43
CA ALA A 51 13.28 -2.37 3.52
C ALA A 51 13.84 -3.80 3.65
N CYS A 52 14.56 -4.29 2.64
CA CYS A 52 15.35 -5.51 2.73
C CYS A 52 16.75 -5.17 3.24
N SER A 53 16.87 -4.83 4.53
CA SER A 53 18.18 -4.86 5.19
C SER A 53 18.51 -6.31 5.53
N PRO A 54 19.73 -6.80 5.22
CA PRO A 54 20.14 -8.13 5.66
C PRO A 54 20.09 -8.15 7.19
N GLU A 55 19.42 -9.17 7.73
CA GLU A 55 19.26 -9.47 9.16
C GLU A 55 20.63 -9.31 9.87
N VAL A 56 20.91 -8.14 10.41
CA VAL A 56 22.09 -7.92 11.26
C VAL A 56 21.83 -8.78 12.49
N ALA A 57 22.65 -9.82 12.68
CA ALA A 57 22.58 -10.78 13.77
C ALA A 57 22.49 -10.07 15.12
N LYS A 58 21.26 -9.84 15.58
CA LYS A 58 20.94 -9.32 16.90
C LYS A 58 20.52 -10.53 17.72
N PRO A 59 21.33 -10.98 18.69
CA PRO A 59 21.03 -12.21 19.45
C PRO A 59 19.76 -12.10 20.32
N TYR A 60 19.21 -10.89 20.50
CA TYR A 60 18.03 -10.63 21.33
C TYR A 60 16.96 -9.83 20.58
N THR A 61 16.61 -10.25 19.36
CA THR A 61 15.50 -9.65 18.60
C THR A 61 14.30 -10.59 18.54
N THR A 62 13.09 -10.04 18.52
CA THR A 62 11.85 -10.82 18.42
C THR A 62 11.75 -11.63 17.12
N THR A 63 12.56 -11.27 16.11
CA THR A 63 12.62 -11.96 14.81
C THR A 63 13.57 -13.16 14.78
N SER A 64 14.34 -13.40 15.84
CA SER A 64 15.30 -14.51 15.97
C SER A 64 14.99 -15.34 17.21
N PRO A 65 14.05 -16.30 17.13
CA PRO A 65 13.70 -17.18 18.24
C PRO A 65 14.89 -18.05 18.69
N ALA A 66 15.01 -18.25 20.00
CA ALA A 66 16.07 -19.06 20.62
C ALA A 66 15.53 -20.26 21.43
N SER A 67 14.20 -20.37 21.57
CA SER A 67 13.53 -21.49 22.25
C SER A 67 12.45 -22.11 21.34
N PRO A 68 12.12 -23.41 21.53
CA PRO A 68 11.07 -24.07 20.73
C PRO A 68 9.69 -23.40 20.85
N THR A 69 9.39 -22.86 22.04
CA THR A 69 8.19 -22.05 22.30
C THR A 69 8.23 -20.76 21.48
N ALA A 70 9.37 -20.06 21.45
CA ALA A 70 9.53 -18.84 20.67
C ALA A 70 9.43 -19.09 19.15
N ASP A 71 9.92 -20.24 18.66
CA ASP A 71 9.76 -20.65 17.24
C ASP A 71 8.29 -20.79 16.85
N SER A 72 7.49 -21.37 17.74
CA SER A 72 6.05 -21.55 17.53
C SER A 72 5.33 -20.21 17.48
N ILE A 73 5.63 -19.29 18.42
CA ILE A 73 5.11 -17.92 18.41
C ILE A 73 5.50 -17.18 17.13
N GLN A 74 6.77 -17.28 16.73
CA GLN A 74 7.28 -16.61 15.53
C GLN A 74 6.60 -17.15 14.25
N SER A 75 6.27 -18.44 14.22
CA SER A 75 5.55 -19.05 13.10
C SER A 75 4.11 -18.57 13.02
N LEU A 76 3.40 -18.47 14.15
CA LEU A 76 2.07 -17.85 14.23
C LEU A 76 2.10 -16.37 13.80
N TYR A 77 3.09 -15.61 14.28
CA TYR A 77 3.27 -14.22 13.90
C TYR A 77 3.44 -14.07 12.38
N LYS A 78 4.32 -14.87 11.77
CA LYS A 78 4.52 -14.86 10.31
C LYS A 78 3.22 -15.18 9.56
N LEU A 79 2.43 -16.15 10.02
CA LEU A 79 1.15 -16.49 9.42
C LEU A 79 0.18 -15.30 9.45
N VAL A 80 -0.02 -14.69 10.63
CA VAL A 80 -0.91 -13.54 10.79
C VAL A 80 -0.42 -12.35 9.97
N PHE A 81 0.89 -12.11 9.96
CA PHE A 81 1.51 -11.02 9.20
C PHE A 81 1.23 -11.15 7.69
N TRP A 82 1.47 -12.33 7.11
CA TRP A 82 1.20 -12.57 5.69
C TRP A 82 -0.29 -12.47 5.35
N LEU A 83 -1.16 -12.99 6.21
CA LEU A 83 -2.60 -12.89 6.04
C LEU A 83 -3.07 -11.43 6.06
N ALA A 84 -2.60 -10.65 7.04
CA ALA A 84 -2.89 -9.23 7.15
C ALA A 84 -2.37 -8.44 5.94
N LEU A 85 -1.18 -8.78 5.44
CA LEU A 85 -0.60 -8.17 4.25
C LEU A 85 -1.47 -8.43 3.01
N VAL A 86 -1.97 -9.65 2.82
CA VAL A 86 -2.86 -9.99 1.70
C VAL A 86 -4.14 -9.17 1.75
N VAL A 87 -4.78 -9.08 2.92
CA VAL A 87 -6.00 -8.28 3.10
C VAL A 87 -5.71 -6.80 2.86
N PHE A 88 -4.62 -6.28 3.42
CA PHE A 88 -4.19 -4.89 3.25
C PHE A 88 -3.98 -4.53 1.78
N VAL A 89 -3.21 -5.35 1.04
CA VAL A 89 -2.97 -5.16 -0.39
C VAL A 89 -4.28 -5.24 -1.18
N GLY A 90 -5.15 -6.19 -0.86
CA GLY A 90 -6.46 -6.34 -1.51
C GLY A 90 -7.34 -5.10 -1.35
N VAL A 91 -7.44 -4.56 -0.14
CA VAL A 91 -8.21 -3.34 0.15
C VAL A 91 -7.57 -2.12 -0.54
N GLN A 92 -6.24 -1.97 -0.43
CA GLN A 92 -5.52 -0.86 -1.05
C GLN A 92 -5.68 -0.87 -2.58
N PHE A 93 -5.60 -2.06 -3.19
CA PHE A 93 -5.84 -2.25 -4.62
C PHE A 93 -7.28 -1.86 -5.00
N ALA A 94 -8.29 -2.30 -4.25
CA ALA A 94 -9.69 -1.95 -4.52
C ALA A 94 -9.94 -0.44 -4.46
N ILE A 95 -9.35 0.25 -3.47
CA ILE A 95 -9.44 1.71 -3.33
C ILE A 95 -8.78 2.40 -4.53
N VAL A 96 -7.55 2.03 -4.87
CA VAL A 96 -6.83 2.63 -6.00
C VAL A 96 -7.55 2.34 -7.32
N TYR A 97 -8.01 1.11 -7.53
CA TYR A 97 -8.76 0.72 -8.70
C TYR A 97 -10.03 1.55 -8.87
N THR A 98 -10.85 1.65 -7.83
CA THR A 98 -12.11 2.43 -7.88
C THR A 98 -11.84 3.92 -8.07
N ALA A 99 -10.83 4.48 -7.40
CA ALA A 99 -10.43 5.88 -7.54
C ALA A 99 -9.96 6.21 -8.97
N LEU A 100 -9.21 5.31 -9.62
CA LEU A 100 -8.73 5.50 -10.99
C LEU A 100 -9.83 5.24 -12.03
N ARG A 101 -10.62 4.18 -11.85
CA ARG A 101 -11.64 3.72 -12.81
C ARG A 101 -12.85 4.64 -12.88
N PHE A 102 -13.26 5.19 -11.73
CA PHE A 102 -14.44 6.08 -11.61
C PHE A 102 -14.06 7.56 -11.46
N ARG A 103 -12.81 7.92 -11.76
CA ARG A 103 -12.38 9.32 -11.75
C ARG A 103 -13.23 10.14 -12.74
N ARG A 104 -13.85 11.21 -12.24
CA ARG A 104 -14.65 12.13 -13.06
C ARG A 104 -13.75 12.85 -14.07
N THR A 105 -13.92 12.57 -15.35
CA THR A 105 -13.32 13.35 -16.44
C THR A 105 -14.23 14.53 -16.76
N ARG A 106 -13.65 15.69 -17.10
CA ARG A 106 -14.33 16.99 -17.34
C ARG A 106 -15.53 16.92 -18.33
N ILE A 107 -15.61 15.86 -19.13
CA ILE A 107 -16.60 15.63 -20.19
C ILE A 107 -17.82 14.81 -19.70
N ALA A 108 -17.71 14.05 -18.61
CA ALA A 108 -18.77 13.15 -18.15
C ALA A 108 -19.74 13.87 -17.18
N ARG A 109 -20.80 14.49 -17.71
CA ARG A 109 -21.90 15.12 -16.94
C ARG A 109 -23.07 14.17 -16.62
N ARG A 110 -22.87 12.85 -16.64
CA ARG A 110 -23.93 11.88 -16.32
C ARG A 110 -24.01 11.67 -14.80
N ARG A 111 -25.23 11.70 -14.22
CA ARG A 111 -25.44 11.33 -12.81
C ARG A 111 -25.15 9.81 -12.65
N PRO A 112 -24.46 9.39 -11.57
CA PRO A 112 -24.20 7.97 -11.31
C PRO A 112 -25.53 7.23 -11.04
N ALA A 113 -25.58 5.96 -11.44
CA ALA A 113 -26.73 5.09 -11.17
C ALA A 113 -26.87 4.91 -9.65
N GLN A 114 -28.10 5.11 -9.13
CA GLN A 114 -28.42 4.88 -7.72
C GLN A 114 -28.75 3.40 -7.54
N ILE A 115 -27.71 2.61 -7.26
CA ILE A 115 -27.87 1.20 -6.90
C ILE A 115 -28.02 1.11 -5.38
N HIS A 116 -29.04 0.36 -4.93
CA HIS A 116 -29.30 0.13 -3.51
C HIS A 116 -29.05 -1.35 -3.20
N GLY A 117 -28.07 -1.60 -2.33
CA GLY A 117 -27.77 -2.92 -1.78
C GLY A 117 -27.23 -3.93 -2.80
N ASN A 118 -26.51 -4.92 -2.28
CA ASN A 118 -26.19 -6.12 -3.04
C ASN A 118 -25.98 -7.26 -2.05
N THR A 119 -27.04 -8.03 -1.79
CA THR A 119 -27.02 -9.14 -0.82
C THR A 119 -25.90 -10.14 -1.07
N ARG A 120 -25.53 -10.40 -2.33
CA ARG A 120 -24.43 -11.33 -2.66
C ARG A 120 -23.09 -10.75 -2.26
N LEU A 121 -22.88 -9.46 -2.53
CA LEU A 121 -21.67 -8.75 -2.12
C LEU A 121 -21.61 -8.73 -0.59
N GLU A 122 -22.75 -8.42 0.06
CA GLU A 122 -22.92 -8.37 1.51
C GLU A 122 -22.45 -9.64 2.20
N ILE A 123 -22.98 -10.78 1.75
CA ILE A 123 -22.59 -12.09 2.28
C ILE A 123 -21.11 -12.39 2.01
N THR A 124 -20.60 -12.02 0.83
CA THR A 124 -19.21 -12.31 0.45
C THR A 124 -18.22 -11.62 1.39
N TRP A 125 -18.42 -10.33 1.70
CA TRP A 125 -17.49 -9.61 2.57
C TRP A 125 -17.68 -9.92 4.06
N THR A 126 -18.76 -10.56 4.49
CA THR A 126 -18.89 -11.02 5.89
C THR A 126 -18.29 -12.40 6.07
N VAL A 127 -18.45 -13.29 5.07
CA VAL A 127 -17.93 -14.65 5.12
C VAL A 127 -16.40 -14.65 5.02
N ILE A 128 -15.81 -13.84 4.14
CA ILE A 128 -14.34 -13.80 3.96
C ILE A 128 -13.62 -13.48 5.29
N PRO A 129 -13.94 -12.38 6.02
CA PRO A 129 -13.33 -12.11 7.32
C PRO A 129 -13.59 -13.20 8.36
N ALA A 130 -14.79 -13.81 8.38
CA ALA A 130 -15.08 -14.90 9.31
C ALA A 130 -14.17 -16.12 9.08
N VAL A 131 -13.93 -16.49 7.81
CA VAL A 131 -13.01 -17.58 7.45
C VAL A 131 -11.57 -17.23 7.81
N VAL A 132 -11.13 -16.00 7.56
CA VAL A 132 -9.80 -15.50 7.93
C VAL A 132 -9.57 -15.64 9.44
N LEU A 133 -10.58 -15.32 10.27
CA LEU A 133 -10.49 -15.52 11.72
C LEU A 133 -10.35 -16.99 12.11
N LEU A 134 -11.10 -17.90 11.48
CA LEU A 134 -11.00 -19.34 11.76
C LEU A 134 -9.60 -19.90 11.44
N ILE A 135 -8.98 -19.45 10.35
CA ILE A 135 -7.62 -19.85 9.96
C ILE A 135 -6.59 -19.43 11.02
N ILE A 136 -6.77 -18.28 11.66
CA ILE A 136 -5.88 -17.84 12.75
C ILE A 136 -6.21 -18.59 14.05
N LEU A 137 -7.49 -18.81 14.33
CA LEU A 137 -7.95 -19.33 15.62
C LEU A 137 -7.45 -20.75 15.90
N ILE A 138 -7.51 -21.63 14.90
CA ILE A 138 -7.13 -23.05 15.07
C ILE A 138 -5.67 -23.18 15.55
N PRO A 139 -4.65 -22.65 14.85
CA PRO A 139 -3.27 -22.80 15.28
C PRO A 139 -2.98 -22.01 16.57
N THR A 140 -3.71 -20.93 16.84
CA THR A 140 -3.59 -20.19 18.11
C THR A 140 -3.95 -21.07 19.30
N ILE A 141 -5.08 -21.78 19.23
CA ILE A 141 -5.54 -22.64 20.32
C ILE A 141 -4.60 -23.85 20.50
N THR A 142 -4.14 -24.47 19.41
CA THR A 142 -3.23 -25.62 19.51
C THR A 142 -1.91 -25.24 20.19
N THR A 143 -1.29 -24.14 19.77
CA THR A 143 -0.03 -23.66 20.37
C THR A 143 -0.22 -23.25 21.83
N LEU A 144 -1.38 -22.72 22.21
CA LEU A 144 -1.68 -22.41 23.61
C LEU A 144 -1.64 -23.66 24.49
N TYR A 145 -2.24 -24.76 24.05
CA TYR A 145 -2.24 -26.01 24.81
C TYR A 145 -0.84 -26.64 24.89
N ASP A 146 -0.03 -26.53 23.84
CA ASP A 146 1.34 -27.05 23.85
C ASP A 146 2.22 -26.34 24.90
N PHE A 147 2.00 -25.05 25.12
CA PHE A 147 2.76 -24.28 26.10
C PHE A 147 2.40 -24.63 27.55
N ASP A 148 1.13 -24.92 27.82
CA ASP A 148 0.65 -25.29 29.15
C ASP A 148 1.16 -26.69 29.57
N ALA A 149 1.36 -27.58 28.60
CA ALA A 149 1.85 -28.95 28.84
C ALA A 149 3.38 -29.06 29.06
N SER A 150 4.13 -27.95 28.99
CA SER A 150 5.60 -27.97 28.90
C SER A 150 6.35 -28.17 30.22
N ALA A 151 5.68 -28.24 31.37
CA ALA A 151 6.35 -28.47 32.65
C ALA A 151 6.71 -29.96 32.81
N GLN A 152 7.97 -30.33 32.54
CA GLN A 152 8.50 -31.67 32.80
C GLN A 152 9.09 -31.76 34.22
N ASN A 153 8.89 -32.91 34.85
CA ASN A 153 9.53 -33.22 36.13
C ASN A 153 11.04 -33.40 35.91
N GLY A 154 11.86 -32.53 36.49
CA GLY A 154 13.33 -32.62 36.46
C GLY A 154 14.07 -31.45 35.81
N ASP A 155 13.38 -30.40 35.37
CA ASP A 155 14.00 -29.17 34.87
C ASP A 155 14.57 -28.30 36.01
N ILE A 156 15.52 -27.42 35.67
CA ILE A 156 16.10 -26.46 36.62
C ILE A 156 15.01 -25.46 37.02
N GLU A 157 14.65 -25.45 38.30
CA GLU A 157 13.73 -24.47 38.86
C GLU A 157 14.49 -23.19 39.23
N VAL A 158 14.06 -22.07 38.65
CA VAL A 158 14.65 -20.75 38.90
C VAL A 158 13.55 -19.82 39.38
N ASP A 159 13.66 -19.39 40.63
CA ASP A 159 12.78 -18.40 41.23
C ASP A 159 13.19 -16.99 40.81
N VAL A 160 12.29 -16.26 40.17
CA VAL A 160 12.52 -14.87 39.77
C VAL A 160 11.58 -13.94 40.53
N TYR A 161 12.13 -13.17 41.46
CA TYR A 161 11.41 -12.19 42.25
C TYR A 161 11.44 -10.81 41.58
N GLY A 162 10.28 -10.32 41.18
CA GLY A 162 10.10 -8.94 40.68
C GLY A 162 9.97 -7.93 41.81
N LYS A 163 11.05 -7.22 42.13
CA LYS A 163 11.08 -6.11 43.10
C LYS A 163 10.90 -4.78 42.37
N GLN A 164 10.58 -3.70 43.11
CA GLN A 164 10.47 -2.38 42.51
C GLN A 164 11.81 -1.98 41.86
N TRP A 165 11.79 -1.86 40.53
CA TRP A 165 12.96 -1.55 39.69
C TRP A 165 14.13 -2.54 39.79
N TRP A 166 13.92 -3.74 40.32
CA TRP A 166 14.97 -4.75 40.48
C TRP A 166 14.42 -6.16 40.28
N TRP A 167 15.28 -7.06 39.81
CA TRP A 167 14.97 -8.48 39.67
C TRP A 167 15.97 -9.28 40.50
N GLU A 168 15.48 -10.16 41.35
CA GLU A 168 16.31 -11.11 42.10
C GLU A 168 16.04 -12.51 41.57
N VAL A 169 17.12 -13.22 41.26
CA VAL A 169 17.05 -14.56 40.68
C VAL A 169 17.69 -15.51 41.68
N ASN A 170 16.92 -16.48 42.14
CA ASN A 170 17.38 -17.57 42.98
C ASN A 170 17.33 -18.87 42.17
N TYR A 171 18.43 -19.60 42.19
CA TYR A 171 18.52 -20.91 41.55
C TYR A 171 18.29 -21.90 42.69
N GLY A 172 17.14 -22.58 42.69
CA GLY A 172 16.85 -23.59 43.71
C GLY A 172 18.00 -24.59 43.81
N GLU A 173 18.26 -25.12 45.00
CA GLU A 173 19.30 -26.12 45.23
C GLU A 173 18.97 -27.50 44.63
#